data_AF-A0A8T2WAB3-F1
#
_entry.id   AF-A0A8T2WAB3-F1
#
_cell.length_a   1.000
_cell.length_b   1.000
_cell.length_c   1.000
_cell.angle_alpha   90.00
_cell.angle_beta   90.00
_cell.angle_gamma   90.00
#
_symmetry.space_group_name_H-M   'P 1'
#
loop_
_entity.id
_entity.type
_entity.pdbx_description
1 polymer ?
#
loop_
_entity_poly.entity_id
_entity_poly.type
_entity_poly.pdbx_seq_one_letter_code
_entity_poly.pdbx_strand_id
1 'polypeptide(L)'
;MMSIWLTVVLLIGASAKEQDCYGAAVEIKVSRSSFKRGDEITSAVYPVVYGYPASFGTAISPTPSKEYTLKIANPEHACHKLEDSIMIDKKSRSGQAVLVQRGGNCSFLAKARNAQAAGYEAMLMYDPMSDDCIFMASDETQEEEKDVTLLAASITATAAKKLIDNIDSTVTFAQPEQSVFDLSEVALFLIAVSAVAGGSIWAGKEGISDTTTASGGQEGSRESEGIEVISVRAAASFIFLASAVLVAMFFLLSKWLAFVITGLFSIIAWQASTITTASLLCSFCPATWGRYKTHTPCTGSILLLDLVALCTSTLITTAWLILVFYFHNHTSWTLQNVLCFSLVLLIFKTLQLPNLKVSAILLVSAMVYDVWWVFLQPIVVGGPSVMVEVATGGGGGFRLPIAFAIPRYSALGTNPSLAMLGLGDVVLPGLLVAMARRWDVAAGKQEEIDRLDVTESSAANAAADAPTTTIHSSTTTSARRSGFYFFPMVVAYSFGLLTTFAALAFGWGGDQGQPALLYLVPCTLGMLCLLGWIRGELSALWHWQEKEDQGEGREARRNRRRGDREDVEQGAPLLSHPVAVT
;
A
#
# COMPACT_ATOMS: atom_id res chain seq x y z
N MET A 1 -5.71 -19.72 -0.91
CA MET A 1 -5.22 -18.43 -0.36
C MET A 1 -6.05 -17.24 -0.86
N MET A 2 -6.28 -17.05 -2.17
CA MET A 2 -7.11 -15.94 -2.68
C MET A 2 -8.62 -16.02 -2.40
N SER A 3 -9.24 -17.21 -2.34
CA SER A 3 -10.68 -17.29 -1.97
C SER A 3 -10.90 -16.91 -0.50
N ILE A 4 -9.96 -17.29 0.38
CA ILE A 4 -9.91 -16.87 1.79
C ILE A 4 -9.80 -15.35 1.86
N TRP A 5 -8.95 -14.75 1.01
CA TRP A 5 -8.78 -13.31 0.92
C TRP A 5 -10.05 -12.57 0.48
N LEU A 6 -10.72 -13.03 -0.59
CA LEU A 6 -11.98 -12.42 -1.05
C LEU A 6 -13.08 -12.52 0.02
N THR A 7 -13.18 -13.67 0.69
CA THR A 7 -14.16 -13.85 1.79
C THR A 7 -13.82 -13.01 3.01
N VAL A 8 -12.54 -12.88 3.39
CA VAL A 8 -12.12 -12.06 4.54
C VAL A 8 -12.37 -10.59 4.27
N VAL A 9 -12.03 -10.09 3.08
CA VAL A 9 -12.26 -8.70 2.68
C VAL A 9 -13.76 -8.38 2.59
N LEU A 10 -14.58 -9.29 2.05
CA LEU A 10 -16.05 -9.12 1.98
C LEU A 10 -16.71 -9.20 3.37
N LEU A 11 -16.25 -10.09 4.26
CA LEU A 11 -16.74 -10.19 5.64
C LEU A 11 -16.40 -8.94 6.46
N ILE A 12 -15.24 -8.35 6.24
CA ILE A 12 -14.83 -7.11 6.89
C ILE A 12 -15.66 -5.92 6.39
N GLY A 13 -15.90 -5.83 5.08
CA GLY A 13 -16.72 -4.76 4.49
C GLY A 13 -18.17 -4.73 4.98
N ALA A 14 -18.73 -5.89 5.33
CA ALA A 14 -20.12 -6.00 5.82
C ALA A 14 -20.32 -5.56 7.29
N SER A 15 -19.25 -5.29 8.04
CA SER A 15 -19.33 -4.92 9.47
C SER A 15 -19.22 -3.40 9.75
N ALA A 16 -19.14 -2.56 8.71
CA ALA A 16 -19.04 -1.11 8.89
C ALA A 16 -20.41 -0.53 9.28
N LYS A 17 -20.59 -0.30 10.59
CA LYS A 17 -21.76 0.37 11.17
C LYS A 17 -21.72 1.87 10.80
N GLU A 18 -22.89 2.44 10.56
CA GLU A 18 -23.15 3.88 10.34
C GLU A 18 -22.47 4.73 11.44
N GLN A 19 -21.63 5.70 11.06
CA GLN A 19 -20.79 6.51 11.95
C GLN A 19 -20.82 8.00 11.56
N ASP A 20 -21.02 8.87 12.55
CA ASP A 20 -21.44 10.28 12.38
C ASP A 20 -20.28 11.28 12.13
N CYS A 21 -19.03 10.95 12.48
CA CYS A 21 -17.84 11.77 12.18
C CYS A 21 -16.67 10.89 11.72
N TYR A 22 -15.76 11.43 10.92
CA TYR A 22 -14.57 10.71 10.40
C TYR A 22 -13.27 11.47 10.74
N GLY A 23 -12.33 10.89 11.52
CA GLY A 23 -11.03 11.51 11.83
C GLY A 23 -10.48 11.33 13.25
N ALA A 24 -9.54 12.21 13.64
CA ALA A 24 -9.02 12.27 15.01
C ALA A 24 -10.18 12.58 15.95
N ALA A 25 -10.51 11.63 16.83
CA ALA A 25 -11.69 11.73 17.68
C ALA A 25 -11.27 12.27 19.05
N VAL A 26 -11.96 13.30 19.52
CA VAL A 26 -11.97 13.64 20.94
C VAL A 26 -13.18 12.97 21.57
N GLU A 27 -12.92 12.19 22.61
CA GLU A 27 -13.94 11.65 23.48
C GLU A 27 -14.46 12.75 24.40
N ILE A 28 -15.74 13.09 24.26
CA ILE A 28 -16.43 14.07 25.08
C ILE A 28 -17.40 13.33 26.00
N LYS A 29 -16.98 13.10 27.25
CA LYS A 29 -17.85 12.48 28.26
C LYS A 29 -18.69 13.55 28.92
N VAL A 30 -20.00 13.36 28.87
CA VAL A 30 -20.99 14.26 29.47
C VAL A 30 -21.40 13.69 30.82
N SER A 31 -21.05 14.39 31.90
CA SER A 31 -21.42 14.03 33.26
C SER A 31 -22.39 15.08 33.81
N ARG A 32 -23.42 14.65 34.55
CA ARG A 32 -24.33 15.56 35.24
C ARG A 32 -24.02 15.58 36.73
N SER A 33 -23.96 16.77 37.34
CA SER A 33 -23.88 16.84 38.80
C SER A 33 -25.17 16.26 39.41
N SER A 34 -25.01 15.28 40.30
CA SER A 34 -26.11 14.49 40.85
C SER A 34 -27.11 15.36 41.63
N PHE A 35 -28.40 15.21 41.33
CA PHE A 35 -29.48 15.69 42.19
C PHE A 35 -29.64 14.74 43.38
N LYS A 36 -29.39 15.20 44.60
CA LYS A 36 -29.68 14.43 45.83
C LYS A 36 -31.20 14.38 46.05
N ARG A 37 -31.81 13.20 45.93
CA ARG A 37 -33.12 12.89 46.52
C ARG A 37 -33.05 11.49 47.14
N GLY A 38 -32.82 11.44 48.45
CA GLY A 38 -32.58 10.19 49.18
C GLY A 38 -31.13 9.67 49.02
N ASP A 39 -30.73 8.73 49.88
CA ASP A 39 -29.36 8.20 50.05
C ASP A 39 -28.78 7.41 48.85
N GLU A 40 -29.28 7.62 47.63
CA GLU A 40 -28.81 6.91 46.43
C GLU A 40 -28.34 7.91 45.35
N ILE A 41 -27.04 7.91 45.08
CA ILE A 41 -26.41 8.73 44.04
C ILE A 41 -26.44 7.94 42.72
N THR A 42 -27.44 8.16 41.88
CA THR A 42 -27.46 7.61 40.52
C THR A 42 -26.89 8.63 39.53
N SER A 43 -25.65 8.45 39.09
CA SER A 43 -25.06 9.21 37.98
C SER A 43 -25.59 8.67 36.66
N ALA A 44 -26.45 9.43 35.97
CA ALA A 44 -26.84 9.12 34.61
C ALA A 44 -25.65 9.40 33.68
N VAL A 45 -24.98 8.35 33.23
CA VAL A 45 -23.90 8.44 32.23
C VAL A 45 -24.56 8.60 30.86
N TYR A 46 -24.43 9.77 30.27
CA TYR A 46 -24.89 10.02 28.90
C TYR A 46 -23.96 9.30 27.90
N PRO A 47 -24.44 8.96 26.70
CA PRO A 47 -23.60 8.39 25.66
C PRO A 47 -22.45 9.34 25.34
N VAL A 48 -21.25 8.77 25.21
CA VAL A 48 -20.03 9.46 24.79
C VAL A 48 -20.26 10.17 23.46
N VAL A 49 -19.92 11.46 23.40
CA VAL A 49 -19.93 12.25 22.17
C VAL A 49 -18.53 12.25 21.57
N TYR A 50 -18.43 12.15 20.25
CA TYR A 50 -17.16 12.21 19.54
C TYR A 50 -17.10 13.48 18.70
N GLY A 51 -15.92 14.08 18.62
CA GLY A 51 -15.66 15.28 17.84
C GLY A 51 -14.28 15.31 17.20
N TYR A 52 -13.99 16.33 16.40
CA TYR A 52 -12.71 16.53 15.72
C TYR A 52 -11.91 17.66 16.42
N PRO A 53 -10.66 17.45 16.86
CA PRO A 53 -9.88 18.50 17.51
C PRO A 53 -9.48 19.61 16.51
N ALA A 54 -9.44 20.87 16.96
CA ALA A 54 -8.90 21.95 16.13
C ALA A 54 -7.40 21.74 15.82
N SER A 55 -6.91 22.30 14.71
CA SER A 55 -5.46 22.37 14.45
C SER A 55 -4.73 23.31 15.41
N PHE A 56 -5.47 24.25 15.99
CA PHE A 56 -4.99 25.30 16.88
C PHE A 56 -5.43 25.04 18.33
N GLY A 57 -4.79 25.74 19.28
CA GLY A 57 -5.09 25.57 20.70
C GLY A 57 -4.21 24.52 21.37
N THR A 58 -4.58 24.15 22.60
CA THR A 58 -3.85 23.11 23.34
C THR A 58 -4.19 21.72 22.78
N ALA A 59 -3.17 20.90 22.56
CA ALA A 59 -3.36 19.51 22.15
C ALA A 59 -4.08 18.70 23.23
N ILE A 60 -5.06 17.89 22.82
CA ILE A 60 -5.86 17.07 23.74
C ILE A 60 -5.08 15.80 24.07
N SER A 61 -4.88 15.54 25.36
CA SER A 61 -4.14 14.39 25.88
C SER A 61 -5.01 13.12 25.94
N PRO A 62 -4.41 11.91 25.93
CA PRO A 62 -5.10 10.65 26.24
C PRO A 62 -5.68 10.62 27.67
N THR A 63 -5.06 11.35 28.59
CA THR A 63 -5.62 11.50 29.94
C THR A 63 -6.81 12.46 29.91
N PRO A 64 -7.95 12.12 30.53
CA PRO A 64 -9.11 12.98 30.57
C PRO A 64 -8.74 14.34 31.16
N SER A 65 -9.14 15.40 30.46
CA SER A 65 -8.99 16.76 30.93
C SER A 65 -9.86 17.03 32.17
N LYS A 66 -9.64 18.18 32.80
CA LYS A 66 -10.50 18.65 33.90
C LYS A 66 -11.95 18.80 33.42
N GLU A 67 -12.90 18.74 34.34
CA GLU A 67 -14.30 18.94 34.02
C GLU A 67 -14.59 20.40 33.64
N TYR A 68 -15.29 20.60 32.51
CA TYR A 68 -15.73 21.90 32.04
C TYR A 68 -17.25 22.00 32.09
N THR A 69 -17.79 23.04 32.72
CA THR A 69 -19.23 23.32 32.63
C THR A 69 -19.56 23.93 31.27
N LEU A 70 -20.54 23.36 30.56
CA LEU A 70 -20.90 23.81 29.22
C LEU A 70 -21.82 25.06 29.27
N LYS A 71 -21.60 26.01 28.37
CA LYS A 71 -22.47 27.17 28.12
C LYS A 71 -22.67 27.40 26.63
N ILE A 72 -23.78 28.00 26.23
CA ILE A 72 -23.97 28.46 24.84
C ILE A 72 -23.31 29.82 24.67
N ALA A 73 -22.64 30.03 23.54
CA ALA A 73 -22.10 31.33 23.18
C ALA A 73 -23.20 32.38 23.00
N ASN A 74 -23.04 33.56 23.60
CA ASN A 74 -23.82 34.74 23.27
C ASN A 74 -22.89 35.90 22.87
N PRO A 75 -22.88 36.33 21.60
CA PRO A 75 -23.67 35.83 20.46
C PRO A 75 -23.25 34.44 19.97
N GLU A 76 -24.20 33.65 19.43
CA GLU A 76 -24.05 32.22 19.07
C GLU A 76 -22.85 31.91 18.16
N HIS A 77 -22.49 32.85 17.28
CA HIS A 77 -21.38 32.69 16.34
C HIS A 77 -20.02 33.09 16.92
N ALA A 78 -19.94 33.68 18.11
CA ALA A 78 -18.70 34.15 18.73
C ALA A 78 -17.79 35.02 17.80
N CYS A 79 -18.36 35.71 16.79
CA CYS A 79 -17.59 36.61 15.92
C CYS A 79 -17.30 37.97 16.57
N HIS A 80 -18.07 38.32 17.60
CA HIS A 80 -17.88 39.51 18.41
C HIS A 80 -17.59 39.11 19.85
N LYS A 81 -17.22 40.09 20.67
CA LYS A 81 -16.97 39.89 22.10
C LYS A 81 -18.18 39.25 22.75
N LEU A 82 -17.97 38.10 23.41
CA LEU A 82 -19.03 37.40 24.12
C LEU A 82 -19.47 38.22 25.33
N GLU A 83 -20.78 38.32 25.52
CA GLU A 83 -21.38 39.07 26.63
C GLU A 83 -21.21 38.33 27.96
N ASP A 84 -21.13 37.01 27.90
CA ASP A 84 -20.90 36.12 29.04
C ASP A 84 -19.42 36.11 29.45
N SER A 85 -18.90 37.24 29.93
CA SER A 85 -17.56 37.28 30.51
C SER A 85 -17.54 36.50 31.82
N ILE A 86 -16.71 35.47 31.89
CA ILE A 86 -16.60 34.63 33.09
C ILE A 86 -15.88 35.41 34.18
N MET A 87 -16.55 35.65 35.32
CA MET A 87 -15.82 35.97 36.54
C MET A 87 -15.02 34.73 36.93
N ILE A 88 -13.70 34.79 36.79
CA ILE A 88 -12.78 33.73 37.22
C ILE A 88 -12.91 33.60 38.74
N ASP A 89 -13.83 32.74 39.20
CA ASP A 89 -13.84 32.35 40.59
C ASP A 89 -12.65 31.41 40.81
N LYS A 90 -11.54 31.98 41.33
CA LYS A 90 -10.30 31.26 41.63
C LYS A 90 -10.50 30.08 42.61
N LYS A 91 -11.71 29.89 43.16
CA LYS A 91 -12.10 28.74 44.00
C LYS A 91 -12.84 27.62 43.26
N SER A 92 -13.28 27.80 42.01
CA SER A 92 -13.95 26.74 41.25
C SER A 92 -12.94 25.69 40.77
N ARG A 93 -13.21 24.41 41.06
CA ARG A 93 -12.39 23.28 40.57
C ARG A 93 -12.66 22.89 39.12
N SER A 94 -13.76 23.39 38.53
CA SER A 94 -14.16 23.14 37.14
C SER A 94 -13.91 24.34 36.24
N GLY A 95 -13.41 24.09 35.03
CA GLY A 95 -13.30 25.08 33.96
C GLY A 95 -14.66 25.37 33.31
N GLN A 96 -14.70 26.29 32.36
CA GLN A 96 -15.91 26.53 31.54
C GLN A 96 -15.62 26.28 30.07
N ALA A 97 -16.54 25.58 29.40
CA ALA A 97 -16.52 25.31 27.97
C ALA A 97 -17.66 26.08 27.29
N VAL A 98 -17.42 26.60 26.09
CA VAL A 98 -18.45 27.28 25.30
C VAL A 98 -18.82 26.45 24.06
N LEU A 99 -20.13 26.33 23.80
CA LEU A 99 -20.70 25.76 22.59
C LEU A 99 -20.97 26.89 21.59
N VAL A 100 -20.33 26.83 20.43
CA VAL A 100 -20.34 27.86 19.39
C VAL A 100 -20.93 27.30 18.11
N GLN A 101 -21.79 28.08 17.46
CA GLN A 101 -22.36 27.72 16.17
C GLN A 101 -21.46 28.19 15.02
N ARG A 102 -21.25 27.32 14.03
CA ARG A 102 -20.61 27.69 12.76
C ARG A 102 -21.50 28.69 12.00
N GLY A 103 -20.86 29.60 11.27
CA GLY A 103 -21.51 30.73 10.61
C GLY A 103 -21.01 32.07 11.15
N GLY A 104 -21.56 33.17 10.65
CA GLY A 104 -21.00 34.50 10.87
C GLY A 104 -19.75 34.75 10.03
N ASN A 105 -19.48 36.01 9.72
CA ASN A 105 -18.43 36.41 8.78
C ASN A 105 -17.03 36.44 9.43
N CYS A 106 -16.64 35.38 10.15
CA CYS A 106 -15.39 35.28 10.89
C CYS A 106 -14.73 33.88 10.84
N SER A 107 -13.41 33.82 11.00
CA SER A 107 -12.62 32.58 10.94
C SER A 107 -12.80 31.71 12.19
N PHE A 108 -12.42 30.42 12.11
CA PHE A 108 -12.44 29.50 13.26
C PHE A 108 -11.52 29.97 14.39
N LEU A 109 -10.35 30.49 14.03
CA LEU A 109 -9.39 31.05 14.98
C LEU A 109 -9.96 32.29 15.69
N ALA A 110 -10.64 33.18 14.96
CA ALA A 110 -11.27 34.37 15.55
C ALA A 110 -12.34 34.00 16.61
N LYS A 111 -13.14 32.95 16.33
CA LYS A 111 -14.12 32.42 17.31
C LYS A 111 -13.42 31.93 18.58
N ALA A 112 -12.33 31.17 18.41
CA ALA A 112 -11.55 30.66 19.52
C ALA A 112 -10.90 31.79 20.34
N ARG A 113 -10.31 32.79 19.68
CA ARG A 113 -9.76 33.98 20.36
C ARG A 113 -10.82 34.71 21.18
N ASN A 114 -12.00 34.94 20.62
CA ASN A 114 -13.10 35.60 21.33
C ASN A 114 -13.59 34.78 22.53
N ALA A 115 -13.66 33.45 22.39
CA ALA A 115 -13.98 32.54 23.49
C ALA A 115 -12.93 32.62 24.61
N GLN A 116 -11.65 32.56 24.27
CA GLN A 116 -10.55 32.69 25.24
C GLN A 116 -10.55 34.05 25.93
N ALA A 117 -10.78 35.13 25.18
CA ALA A 117 -10.85 36.49 25.71
C ALA A 117 -12.02 36.68 26.70
N ALA A 118 -13.09 35.89 26.57
CA ALA A 118 -14.19 35.86 27.52
C ALA A 118 -13.93 34.97 28.77
N GLY A 119 -12.78 34.27 28.80
CA GLY A 119 -12.34 33.43 29.90
C GLY A 119 -12.70 31.95 29.77
N TYR A 120 -13.18 31.50 28.59
CA TYR A 120 -13.42 30.08 28.34
C TYR A 120 -12.11 29.34 28.11
N GLU A 121 -12.03 28.12 28.64
CA GLU A 121 -10.84 27.28 28.55
C GLU A 121 -11.00 26.13 27.54
N ALA A 122 -12.24 25.90 27.08
CA ALA A 122 -12.56 24.95 26.02
C ALA A 122 -13.69 25.46 25.12
N MET A 123 -13.70 25.04 23.86
CA MET A 123 -14.69 25.41 22.85
C MET A 123 -15.17 24.15 22.10
N LEU A 124 -16.47 23.98 22.02
CA LEU A 124 -17.13 23.01 21.15
C LEU A 124 -17.81 23.74 20.00
N MET A 125 -17.57 23.33 18.76
CA MET A 125 -18.21 23.93 17.59
C MET A 125 -19.11 22.92 16.88
N TYR A 126 -20.26 23.35 16.39
CA TYR A 126 -21.10 22.52 15.51
C TYR A 126 -21.61 23.32 14.32
N ASP A 127 -21.95 22.63 13.22
CA ASP A 127 -22.58 23.23 12.05
C ASP A 127 -24.06 22.86 11.99
N PRO A 128 -24.99 23.83 12.00
CA PRO A 128 -26.41 23.53 11.91
C PRO A 128 -26.86 23.06 10.52
N MET A 129 -26.06 23.28 9.47
CA MET A 129 -26.41 22.97 8.07
C MET A 129 -25.92 21.61 7.59
N SER A 130 -24.94 21.01 8.27
CA SER A 130 -24.38 19.69 7.94
C SER A 130 -24.21 18.87 9.21
N ASP A 131 -24.56 17.58 9.19
CA ASP A 131 -24.35 16.71 10.35
C ASP A 131 -22.92 16.12 10.44
N ASP A 132 -22.01 16.55 9.54
CA ASP A 132 -20.61 16.13 9.54
C ASP A 132 -19.76 16.94 10.53
N CYS A 133 -18.75 16.31 11.14
CA CYS A 133 -17.68 17.02 11.84
C CYS A 133 -16.82 17.82 10.85
N ILE A 134 -16.34 19.00 11.27
CA ILE A 134 -15.60 19.91 10.42
C ILE A 134 -14.18 20.09 10.95
N PHE A 135 -13.20 19.91 10.06
CA PHE A 135 -11.82 20.24 10.34
C PHE A 135 -11.68 21.75 10.57
N MET A 136 -11.40 22.15 11.80
CA MET A 136 -11.14 23.54 12.15
C MET A 136 -9.65 23.84 11.96
N ALA A 137 -9.32 24.37 10.79
CA ALA A 137 -7.98 24.89 10.46
C ALA A 137 -7.94 26.42 10.54
N SER A 138 -6.77 26.99 10.83
CA SER A 138 -6.51 28.42 10.61
C SER A 138 -5.72 28.65 9.33
N ASP A 139 -6.19 29.59 8.50
CA ASP A 139 -5.43 30.13 7.35
C ASP A 139 -4.44 31.24 7.78
N GLU A 140 -4.35 31.53 9.10
CA GLU A 140 -3.53 32.58 9.71
C GLU A 140 -2.09 32.10 9.95
N THR A 141 -1.17 33.04 10.19
CA THR A 141 0.26 32.73 10.36
C THR A 141 0.53 31.87 11.62
N GLN A 142 1.59 31.04 11.62
CA GLN A 142 1.91 30.19 12.77
C GLN A 142 2.13 30.95 14.10
N GLU A 143 2.46 32.25 14.05
CA GLU A 143 2.58 33.10 15.23
C GLU A 143 1.20 33.47 15.81
N GLU A 144 0.22 33.68 14.93
CA GLU A 144 -1.16 33.98 15.26
C GLU A 144 -1.90 32.76 15.83
N GLU A 145 -1.52 31.55 15.41
CA GLU A 145 -2.05 30.28 15.93
C GLU A 145 -1.60 30.01 17.38
N LYS A 146 -0.38 30.45 17.76
CA LYS A 146 0.19 30.28 19.11
C LYS A 146 -0.48 31.11 20.20
N ASP A 147 -1.27 32.12 19.84
CA ASP A 147 -1.96 32.99 20.81
C ASP A 147 -3.22 32.31 21.41
N VAL A 148 -3.70 31.24 20.77
CA VAL A 148 -4.84 30.45 21.25
C VAL A 148 -4.34 29.23 22.04
N THR A 149 -4.77 29.12 23.29
CA THR A 149 -4.39 28.07 24.25
C THR A 149 -5.59 27.25 24.74
N LEU A 150 -6.82 27.61 24.38
CA LEU A 150 -8.01 26.84 24.75
C LEU A 150 -8.08 25.47 24.04
N LEU A 151 -8.79 24.50 24.63
CA LEU A 151 -9.07 23.20 23.99
C LEU A 151 -10.25 23.32 23.02
N ALA A 152 -10.07 23.09 21.73
CA ALA A 152 -11.13 23.24 20.74
C ALA A 152 -11.45 21.92 20.03
N ALA A 153 -12.74 21.59 19.90
CA ALA A 153 -13.20 20.43 19.12
C ALA A 153 -14.53 20.71 18.40
N SER A 154 -14.74 20.12 17.22
CA SER A 154 -15.99 20.20 16.46
C SER A 154 -16.82 18.94 16.71
N ILE A 155 -18.14 19.06 16.79
CA ILE A 155 -19.08 17.95 16.98
C ILE A 155 -20.20 18.03 15.93
N THR A 156 -20.94 16.93 15.73
CA THR A 156 -22.10 16.91 14.83
C THR A 156 -23.24 17.78 15.33
N ALA A 157 -24.14 18.18 14.43
CA ALA A 157 -25.36 18.91 14.78
C ALA A 157 -26.24 18.07 15.73
N THR A 158 -26.33 16.76 15.47
CA THR A 158 -27.07 15.81 16.30
C THR A 158 -26.49 15.70 17.71
N ALA A 159 -25.17 15.67 17.84
CA ALA A 159 -24.49 15.68 19.14
C ALA A 159 -24.68 17.01 19.88
N ALA A 160 -24.54 18.13 19.16
CA ALA A 160 -24.74 19.46 19.73
C ALA A 160 -26.16 19.65 20.25
N LYS A 161 -27.18 19.17 19.53
CA LYS A 161 -28.57 19.22 19.98
C LYS A 161 -28.77 18.47 21.30
N LYS A 162 -28.16 17.29 21.45
CA LYS A 162 -28.19 16.53 22.72
C LYS A 162 -27.51 17.29 23.88
N LEU A 163 -26.46 18.04 23.59
CA LEU A 163 -25.77 18.88 24.58
C LEU A 163 -26.59 20.12 24.96
N ILE A 164 -27.24 20.76 23.98
CA ILE A 164 -28.13 21.92 24.21
C ILE A 164 -29.30 21.53 25.12
N ASP A 165 -29.90 20.36 24.88
CA ASP A 165 -30.96 19.82 25.73
C ASP A 165 -30.49 19.54 27.19
N ASN A 166 -29.17 19.49 27.43
CA ASN A 166 -28.55 19.18 28.72
C ASN A 166 -27.45 20.20 29.11
N ILE A 167 -27.72 21.50 28.93
CA ILE A 167 -26.70 22.56 29.02
C ILE A 167 -25.94 22.64 30.36
N ASP A 168 -26.57 22.26 31.48
CA ASP A 168 -25.95 22.27 32.82
C ASP A 168 -24.98 21.10 33.07
N SER A 169 -24.62 20.34 32.04
CA SER A 169 -23.72 19.19 32.16
C SER A 169 -22.25 19.62 32.16
N THR A 170 -21.41 18.81 32.78
CA THR A 170 -19.96 18.92 32.66
C THR A 170 -19.47 18.03 31.52
N VAL A 171 -18.49 18.54 30.77
CA VAL A 171 -17.83 17.83 29.68
C VAL A 171 -16.35 17.64 30.02
N THR A 172 -15.80 16.49 29.65
CA THR A 172 -14.37 16.22 29.72
C THR A 172 -13.90 15.79 28.34
N PHE A 173 -12.67 16.15 28.00
CA PHE A 173 -12.05 15.87 26.71
C PHE A 173 -10.94 14.85 26.94
N ALA A 174 -10.96 13.73 26.23
CA ALA A 174 -9.89 12.76 26.24
C ALA A 174 -9.63 12.28 24.81
N GLN A 175 -8.39 11.98 24.48
CA GLN A 175 -8.12 11.18 23.29
C GLN A 175 -8.42 9.71 23.60
N PRO A 176 -9.15 8.97 22.74
CA PRO A 176 -9.45 7.57 22.99
C PRO A 176 -8.16 6.76 23.13
N GLU A 177 -8.10 5.90 24.15
CA GLU A 177 -6.96 5.04 24.45
C GLU A 177 -6.73 4.08 23.29
N GLN A 178 -5.63 4.27 22.54
CA GLN A 178 -5.29 3.42 21.41
C GLN A 178 -4.68 2.11 21.92
N SER A 179 -5.23 0.99 21.47
CA SER A 179 -4.64 -0.31 21.77
C SER A 179 -3.30 -0.45 21.04
N VAL A 180 -2.30 -1.06 21.69
CA VAL A 180 -0.96 -1.25 21.12
C VAL A 180 -0.96 -2.25 19.95
N PHE A 181 -2.03 -3.03 19.78
CA PHE A 181 -2.15 -4.05 18.73
C PHE A 181 -3.49 -3.97 18.01
N ASP A 182 -3.47 -3.41 16.80
CA ASP A 182 -4.66 -3.30 15.95
C ASP A 182 -4.75 -4.44 14.94
N LEU A 183 -5.93 -5.07 14.86
CA LEU A 183 -6.21 -6.13 13.87
C LEU A 183 -6.01 -5.64 12.41
N SER A 184 -6.14 -4.33 12.17
CA SER A 184 -5.92 -3.71 10.86
C SER A 184 -4.46 -3.77 10.42
N GLU A 185 -3.51 -3.67 11.36
CA GLU A 185 -2.07 -3.76 11.05
C GLU A 185 -1.68 -5.20 10.71
N VAL A 186 -2.27 -6.17 11.43
CA VAL A 186 -2.15 -7.60 11.08
C VAL A 186 -2.72 -7.87 9.69
N ALA A 187 -3.88 -7.28 9.36
CA ALA A 187 -4.47 -7.44 8.04
C ALA A 187 -3.61 -6.80 6.94
N LEU A 188 -3.06 -5.59 7.15
CA LEU A 188 -2.13 -4.95 6.21
C LEU A 188 -0.85 -5.78 6.03
N PHE A 189 -0.29 -6.30 7.13
CA PHE A 189 0.85 -7.20 7.11
C PHE A 189 0.59 -8.41 6.19
N LEU A 190 -0.55 -9.08 6.36
CA LEU A 190 -0.92 -10.24 5.55
C LEU A 190 -1.12 -9.88 4.07
N ILE A 191 -1.74 -8.73 3.78
CA ILE A 191 -1.92 -8.25 2.40
C ILE A 191 -0.56 -8.00 1.76
N ALA A 192 0.34 -7.27 2.42
CA ALA A 192 1.65 -6.93 1.89
C ALA A 192 2.52 -8.18 1.65
N VAL A 193 2.62 -9.08 2.63
CA VAL A 193 3.41 -10.31 2.49
C VAL A 193 2.83 -11.23 1.42
N SER A 194 1.51 -11.34 1.33
CA SER A 194 0.87 -12.16 0.28
C SER A 194 1.05 -11.57 -1.12
N ALA A 195 0.99 -10.23 -1.26
CA ALA A 195 1.28 -9.55 -2.52
C ALA A 195 2.73 -9.78 -2.93
N VAL A 196 3.69 -9.64 -2.00
CA VAL A 196 5.11 -9.83 -2.29
C VAL A 196 5.42 -11.27 -2.67
N ALA A 197 4.95 -12.24 -1.87
CA ALA A 197 5.17 -13.66 -2.15
C ALA A 197 4.47 -14.11 -3.44
N GLY A 198 3.20 -13.74 -3.61
CA GLY A 198 2.39 -14.08 -4.79
C GLY A 198 2.95 -13.47 -6.07
N GLY A 199 3.28 -12.17 -6.05
CA GLY A 199 3.87 -11.46 -7.18
C GLY A 199 5.22 -12.02 -7.57
N SER A 200 6.08 -12.33 -6.59
CA SER A 200 7.39 -12.94 -6.85
C SER A 200 7.27 -14.33 -7.46
N ILE A 201 6.35 -15.17 -6.97
CA ILE A 201 6.08 -16.50 -7.54
C ILE A 201 5.55 -16.39 -8.96
N TRP A 202 4.61 -15.48 -9.21
CA TRP A 202 4.03 -15.29 -10.54
C TRP A 202 5.08 -14.79 -11.54
N ALA A 203 5.87 -13.79 -11.14
CA ALA A 203 7.01 -13.29 -11.90
C ALA A 203 8.03 -14.39 -12.26
N GLY A 204 8.25 -15.37 -11.39
CA GLY A 204 9.13 -16.51 -11.65
C GLY A 204 8.54 -17.64 -12.50
N LYS A 205 7.21 -17.76 -12.62
CA LYS A 205 6.54 -18.91 -13.26
C LYS A 205 6.52 -18.81 -14.79
N GLU A 206 6.36 -17.63 -15.37
CA GLU A 206 6.19 -17.50 -16.84
C GLU A 206 7.51 -17.59 -17.64
N GLY A 207 8.66 -17.45 -16.98
CA GLY A 207 9.93 -17.86 -17.59
C GLY A 207 9.99 -19.36 -17.93
N ILE A 208 9.04 -20.18 -17.47
CA ILE A 208 8.96 -21.64 -17.69
C ILE A 208 8.06 -21.98 -18.91
N SER A 209 7.04 -21.17 -19.21
CA SER A 209 6.05 -21.49 -20.25
C SER A 209 6.57 -21.29 -21.68
N ASP A 210 7.52 -20.38 -21.91
CA ASP A 210 8.08 -20.12 -23.24
C ASP A 210 9.07 -21.19 -23.73
N THR A 211 9.31 -22.25 -22.95
CA THR A 211 10.21 -23.37 -23.34
C THR A 211 9.45 -24.66 -23.69
N THR A 212 8.20 -24.82 -23.25
CA THR A 212 7.48 -26.12 -23.38
C THR A 212 6.54 -26.17 -24.59
N THR A 213 6.20 -25.03 -25.21
CA THR A 213 5.27 -24.95 -26.36
C THR A 213 5.96 -24.80 -27.72
N ALA A 214 7.29 -24.98 -27.82
CA ALA A 214 8.01 -25.01 -29.10
C ALA A 214 7.97 -26.39 -29.80
N SER A 215 6.85 -27.09 -29.71
CA SER A 215 6.52 -28.24 -30.57
C SER A 215 5.00 -28.30 -30.77
N GLY A 216 4.51 -27.44 -31.67
CA GLY A 216 3.10 -27.40 -32.07
C GLY A 216 2.76 -26.05 -32.66
N GLY A 217 2.78 -25.95 -34.00
CA GLY A 217 2.55 -24.69 -34.70
C GLY A 217 1.15 -24.12 -34.49
N GLN A 218 1.09 -22.81 -34.27
CA GLN A 218 0.12 -21.91 -34.89
C GLN A 218 0.52 -20.46 -34.61
N GLU A 219 0.68 -19.69 -35.68
CA GLU A 219 0.87 -18.23 -35.66
C GLU A 219 -0.34 -17.55 -35.00
N GLY A 220 -0.05 -16.79 -33.96
CA GLY A 220 -0.97 -15.89 -33.30
C GLY A 220 -0.12 -14.88 -32.53
N SER A 221 0.05 -13.71 -33.12
CA SER A 221 0.80 -12.58 -32.58
C SER A 221 0.22 -12.13 -31.23
N ARG A 222 0.72 -12.71 -30.13
CA ARG A 222 0.73 -12.03 -28.85
C ARG A 222 1.86 -11.01 -28.93
N GLU A 223 1.52 -9.72 -28.93
CA GLU A 223 2.49 -8.66 -28.66
C GLU A 223 3.23 -9.05 -27.38
N SER A 224 4.53 -9.32 -27.53
CA SER A 224 5.39 -9.60 -26.39
C SER A 224 5.50 -8.32 -25.59
N GLU A 225 4.75 -8.22 -24.48
CA GLU A 225 4.93 -7.14 -23.50
C GLU A 225 6.41 -7.03 -23.18
N GLY A 226 7.02 -5.91 -23.60
CA GLY A 226 8.43 -5.67 -23.40
C GLY A 226 8.72 -5.59 -21.91
N ILE A 227 9.40 -6.59 -21.38
CA ILE A 227 9.93 -6.56 -20.01
C ILE A 227 10.80 -5.30 -19.86
N GLU A 228 10.48 -4.43 -18.90
CA GLU A 228 11.26 -3.22 -18.64
C GLU A 228 12.34 -3.53 -17.60
N VAL A 229 13.60 -3.43 -18.01
CA VAL A 229 14.74 -3.63 -17.12
C VAL A 229 15.16 -2.28 -16.57
N ILE A 230 15.21 -2.19 -15.24
CA ILE A 230 15.63 -0.96 -14.57
C ILE A 230 17.13 -0.79 -14.77
N SER A 231 17.54 0.22 -15.55
CA SER A 231 18.95 0.58 -15.69
C SER A 231 19.44 1.42 -14.51
N VAL A 232 20.76 1.48 -14.29
CA VAL A 232 21.37 2.36 -13.26
C VAL A 232 20.96 3.83 -13.48
N ARG A 233 20.86 4.27 -14.73
CA ARG A 233 20.42 5.64 -15.07
C ARG A 233 18.95 5.85 -14.71
N ALA A 234 18.10 4.86 -14.98
CA ALA A 234 16.68 4.89 -14.62
C ALA A 234 16.49 4.91 -13.10
N ALA A 235 17.26 4.12 -12.34
CA ALA A 235 17.25 4.11 -10.89
C ALA A 235 17.67 5.46 -10.29
N ALA A 236 18.69 6.11 -10.86
CA ALA A 236 19.10 7.45 -10.42
C ALA A 236 18.04 8.52 -10.79
N SER A 237 17.47 8.48 -12.01
CA SER A 237 16.42 9.41 -12.42
C SER A 237 15.14 9.26 -11.63
N PHE A 238 14.84 8.06 -11.14
CA PHE A 238 13.66 7.80 -10.30
C PHE A 238 13.64 8.68 -9.05
N ILE A 239 14.78 8.87 -8.38
CA ILE A 239 14.86 9.68 -7.16
C ILE A 239 14.61 11.16 -7.45
N PHE A 240 15.21 11.69 -8.52
CA PHE A 240 14.99 13.08 -8.94
C PHE A 240 13.56 13.32 -9.39
N LEU A 241 12.97 12.39 -10.15
CA LEU A 241 11.58 12.47 -10.57
C LEU A 241 10.62 12.38 -9.39
N ALA A 242 10.84 11.43 -8.47
CA ALA A 242 10.04 11.30 -7.25
C ALA A 242 10.09 12.57 -6.39
N SER A 243 11.28 13.14 -6.22
CA SER A 243 11.46 14.41 -5.50
C SER A 243 10.75 15.57 -6.20
N ALA A 244 10.84 15.66 -7.52
CA ALA A 244 10.17 16.70 -8.30
C ALA A 244 8.64 16.56 -8.23
N VAL A 245 8.10 15.33 -8.30
CA VAL A 245 6.67 15.05 -8.17
C VAL A 245 6.18 15.37 -6.77
N LEU A 246 6.92 15.03 -5.71
CA LEU A 246 6.53 15.31 -4.33
C LEU A 246 6.53 16.81 -4.03
N VAL A 247 7.55 17.54 -4.49
CA VAL A 247 7.60 19.01 -4.39
C VAL A 247 6.50 19.66 -5.22
N ALA A 248 6.26 19.19 -6.45
CA ALA A 248 5.13 19.65 -7.25
C ALA A 248 3.81 19.36 -6.52
N MET A 249 3.69 18.23 -5.82
CA MET A 249 2.52 17.92 -5.01
C MET A 249 2.30 18.90 -3.87
N PHE A 250 3.38 19.25 -3.18
CA PHE A 250 3.35 20.19 -2.06
C PHE A 250 3.01 21.62 -2.52
N PHE A 251 3.59 22.10 -3.63
CA PHE A 251 3.29 23.45 -4.11
C PHE A 251 1.98 23.54 -4.91
N LEU A 252 1.58 22.47 -5.59
CA LEU A 252 0.37 22.40 -6.40
C LEU A 252 -0.75 21.64 -5.68
N LEU A 253 -0.76 21.67 -4.32
CA LEU A 253 -1.66 21.03 -3.33
C LEU A 253 -3.15 21.38 -3.57
N SER A 254 -3.59 21.13 -4.78
CA SER A 254 -4.85 21.50 -5.37
C SER A 254 -5.61 20.21 -5.63
N LYS A 255 -6.93 20.27 -5.43
CA LYS A 255 -7.84 19.15 -5.73
C LYS A 255 -7.61 18.60 -7.14
N TRP A 256 -7.20 19.46 -8.07
CA TRP A 256 -6.84 19.10 -9.45
C TRP A 256 -5.73 18.06 -9.56
N LEU A 257 -4.60 18.24 -8.87
CA LEU A 257 -3.51 17.27 -8.94
C LEU A 257 -3.92 15.92 -8.39
N ALA A 258 -4.71 15.92 -7.32
CA ALA A 258 -5.20 14.69 -6.71
C ALA A 258 -6.18 13.95 -7.65
N PHE A 259 -7.03 14.67 -8.39
CA PHE A 259 -7.86 14.08 -9.45
C PHE A 259 -7.02 13.51 -10.61
N VAL A 260 -5.96 14.21 -11.03
CA VAL A 260 -5.05 13.71 -12.08
C VAL A 260 -4.37 12.41 -11.63
N ILE A 261 -3.83 12.35 -10.42
CA ILE A 261 -3.20 11.14 -9.88
C ILE A 261 -4.22 10.00 -9.77
N THR A 262 -5.43 10.30 -9.32
CA THR A 262 -6.52 9.31 -9.24
C THR A 262 -6.91 8.78 -10.62
N GLY A 263 -6.96 9.64 -11.63
CA GLY A 263 -7.20 9.27 -13.02
C GLY A 263 -6.10 8.37 -13.58
N LEU A 264 -4.82 8.74 -13.38
CA LEU A 264 -3.68 7.93 -13.81
C LEU A 264 -3.67 6.56 -13.13
N PHE A 265 -3.89 6.53 -11.81
CA PHE A 265 -4.02 5.29 -11.06
C PHE A 265 -5.14 4.41 -11.62
N SER A 266 -6.29 4.98 -11.98
CA SER A 266 -7.42 4.21 -12.52
C SER A 266 -7.10 3.50 -13.84
N ILE A 267 -6.32 4.12 -14.72
CA ILE A 267 -5.90 3.55 -16.01
C ILE A 267 -4.93 2.38 -15.79
N ILE A 268 -3.89 2.60 -14.97
CA ILE A 268 -2.87 1.58 -14.72
C ILE A 268 -3.48 0.41 -13.93
N ALA A 269 -4.32 0.70 -12.92
CA ALA A 269 -5.00 -0.32 -12.14
C ALA A 269 -6.00 -1.12 -12.96
N TRP A 270 -6.68 -0.50 -13.94
CA TRP A 270 -7.56 -1.20 -14.88
C TRP A 270 -6.80 -2.22 -15.74
N GLN A 271 -5.65 -1.83 -16.30
CA GLN A 271 -4.79 -2.75 -17.05
C GLN A 271 -4.30 -3.90 -16.16
N ALA A 272 -3.78 -3.57 -14.96
CA ALA A 272 -3.28 -4.55 -14.01
C ALA A 272 -4.36 -5.54 -13.56
N SER A 273 -5.56 -5.06 -13.26
CA SER A 273 -6.71 -5.88 -12.90
C SER A 273 -7.11 -6.81 -14.05
N THR A 274 -7.06 -6.34 -15.30
CA THR A 274 -7.43 -7.15 -16.46
C THR A 274 -6.47 -8.33 -16.64
N ILE A 275 -5.15 -8.08 -16.58
CA ILE A 275 -4.12 -9.12 -16.75
C ILE A 275 -4.16 -10.15 -15.61
N THR A 276 -4.30 -9.68 -14.36
CA THR A 276 -4.39 -10.56 -13.18
C THR A 276 -5.66 -11.39 -13.23
N THR A 277 -6.81 -10.80 -13.54
CA THR A 277 -8.09 -11.51 -13.62
C THR A 277 -8.09 -12.54 -14.75
N ALA A 278 -7.53 -12.23 -15.91
CA ALA A 278 -7.37 -13.18 -17.01
C ALA A 278 -6.50 -14.39 -16.61
N SER A 279 -5.40 -14.14 -15.90
CA SER A 279 -4.49 -15.19 -15.42
C SER A 279 -5.15 -16.08 -14.37
N LEU A 280 -5.99 -15.50 -13.51
CA LEU A 280 -6.79 -16.23 -12.52
C LEU A 280 -7.86 -17.08 -13.19
N LEU A 281 -8.63 -16.50 -14.11
CA LEU A 281 -9.65 -17.22 -14.88
C LEU A 281 -9.02 -18.42 -15.62
N CYS A 282 -7.86 -18.24 -16.24
CA CYS A 282 -7.15 -19.35 -16.88
C CYS A 282 -6.68 -20.43 -15.90
N SER A 283 -6.35 -20.08 -14.66
CA SER A 283 -5.93 -21.05 -13.64
C SER A 283 -7.10 -21.75 -12.94
N PHE A 284 -8.27 -21.12 -12.86
CA PHE A 284 -9.46 -21.66 -12.17
C PHE A 284 -10.44 -22.36 -13.13
N CYS A 285 -10.52 -21.94 -14.39
CA CYS A 285 -11.43 -22.54 -15.36
C CYS A 285 -10.83 -23.82 -15.98
N PRO A 286 -11.66 -24.81 -16.36
CA PRO A 286 -11.20 -25.98 -17.09
C PRO A 286 -10.51 -25.60 -18.40
N ALA A 287 -9.47 -26.34 -18.80
CA ALA A 287 -8.72 -26.11 -20.05
C ALA A 287 -9.59 -26.14 -21.33
N THR A 288 -10.83 -26.62 -21.24
CA THR A 288 -11.83 -26.55 -22.31
C THR A 288 -12.36 -25.14 -22.55
N TRP A 289 -12.48 -24.31 -21.52
CA TRP A 289 -13.01 -22.94 -21.62
C TRP A 289 -12.01 -21.98 -22.28
N GLY A 290 -10.72 -22.21 -22.09
CA GLY A 290 -9.63 -21.47 -22.75
C GLY A 290 -9.50 -21.71 -24.27
N ARG A 291 -10.43 -22.45 -24.89
CA ARG A 291 -10.45 -22.71 -26.35
C ARG A 291 -11.61 -22.03 -27.09
N TYR A 292 -12.55 -21.41 -26.38
CA TYR A 292 -13.68 -20.72 -27.01
C TYR A 292 -13.25 -19.33 -27.47
N LYS A 293 -13.16 -19.16 -28.79
CA LYS A 293 -12.91 -17.88 -29.45
C LYS A 293 -14.26 -17.26 -29.83
N THR A 294 -14.46 -16.01 -29.45
CA THR A 294 -15.64 -15.22 -29.84
C THR A 294 -15.21 -14.14 -30.82
N HIS A 295 -15.98 -13.96 -31.90
CA HIS A 295 -15.73 -12.91 -32.86
C HIS A 295 -16.41 -11.62 -32.43
N THR A 296 -15.63 -10.59 -32.13
CA THR A 296 -16.16 -9.26 -31.79
C THR A 296 -16.01 -8.31 -33.00
N PRO A 297 -16.99 -7.43 -33.24
CA PRO A 297 -17.01 -6.59 -34.45
C PRO A 297 -15.87 -5.55 -34.51
N CYS A 298 -15.18 -5.26 -33.41
CA CYS A 298 -14.17 -4.20 -33.35
C CYS A 298 -12.71 -4.68 -33.26
N THR A 299 -12.47 -5.94 -32.87
CA THR A 299 -11.14 -6.41 -32.44
C THR A 299 -10.80 -7.84 -32.89
N GLY A 300 -11.67 -8.46 -33.69
CA GLY A 300 -11.46 -9.79 -34.23
C GLY A 300 -11.77 -10.93 -33.24
N SER A 301 -11.04 -12.04 -33.39
CA SER A 301 -11.23 -13.25 -32.58
C SER A 301 -10.49 -13.13 -31.24
N ILE A 302 -11.23 -12.87 -30.16
CA ILE A 302 -10.71 -12.77 -28.80
C ILE A 302 -11.12 -14.02 -28.02
N LEU A 303 -10.31 -14.42 -27.04
CA LEU A 303 -10.68 -15.48 -26.11
C LEU A 303 -11.80 -15.00 -25.19
N LEU A 304 -12.83 -15.84 -24.98
CA LEU A 304 -13.96 -15.49 -24.09
C LEU A 304 -13.51 -15.12 -22.67
N LEU A 305 -12.46 -15.78 -22.15
CA LEU A 305 -11.90 -15.50 -20.82
C LEU A 305 -11.30 -14.09 -20.73
N ASP A 306 -10.62 -13.63 -21.78
CA ASP A 306 -10.02 -12.30 -21.81
C ASP A 306 -11.12 -11.22 -21.86
N LEU A 307 -12.22 -11.48 -22.58
CA LEU A 307 -13.38 -10.60 -22.61
C LEU A 307 -14.07 -10.53 -21.23
N VAL A 308 -14.21 -11.66 -20.54
CA VAL A 308 -14.76 -11.70 -19.17
C VAL A 308 -13.83 -10.95 -18.19
N ALA A 309 -12.52 -11.13 -18.31
CA ALA A 309 -11.53 -10.40 -17.50
C ALA A 309 -11.60 -8.89 -17.71
N LEU A 310 -11.77 -8.45 -18.97
CA LEU A 310 -11.93 -7.05 -19.34
C LEU A 310 -13.21 -6.46 -18.72
N CYS A 311 -14.35 -7.13 -18.90
CA CYS A 311 -15.65 -6.67 -18.39
C CYS A 311 -15.71 -6.62 -16.86
N THR A 312 -15.10 -7.59 -16.17
CA THR A 312 -15.04 -7.61 -14.70
C THR A 312 -14.12 -6.51 -14.18
N SER A 313 -12.97 -6.29 -14.82
CA SER A 313 -12.03 -5.25 -14.42
C SER A 313 -12.57 -3.85 -14.68
N THR A 314 -13.27 -3.61 -15.80
CA THR A 314 -13.95 -2.32 -16.03
C THR A 314 -15.04 -2.07 -15.00
N LEU A 315 -15.82 -3.08 -14.62
CA LEU A 315 -16.85 -2.93 -13.59
C LEU A 315 -16.25 -2.55 -12.23
N ILE A 316 -15.17 -3.22 -11.82
CA ILE A 316 -14.48 -2.94 -10.54
C ILE A 316 -13.90 -1.53 -10.51
N THR A 317 -13.22 -1.10 -11.58
CA THR A 317 -12.57 0.23 -11.61
C THR A 317 -13.59 1.36 -11.70
N THR A 318 -14.64 1.19 -12.50
CA THR A 318 -15.73 2.18 -12.60
C THR A 318 -16.52 2.28 -11.30
N ALA A 319 -16.84 1.15 -10.65
CA ALA A 319 -17.48 1.15 -9.33
C ALA A 319 -16.60 1.87 -8.29
N TRP A 320 -15.29 1.61 -8.29
CA TRP A 320 -14.35 2.31 -7.42
C TRP A 320 -14.32 3.83 -7.68
N LEU A 321 -14.24 4.26 -8.94
CA LEU A 321 -14.27 5.68 -9.31
C LEU A 321 -15.58 6.34 -8.84
N ILE A 322 -16.73 5.70 -9.07
CA ILE A 322 -18.03 6.21 -8.61
C ILE A 322 -18.02 6.38 -7.09
N LEU A 323 -17.52 5.40 -6.34
CA LEU A 323 -17.45 5.48 -4.88
C LEU A 323 -16.52 6.60 -4.39
N VAL A 324 -15.36 6.78 -5.02
CA VAL A 324 -14.41 7.85 -4.66
C VAL A 324 -15.03 9.24 -4.89
N PHE A 325 -15.64 9.46 -6.05
CA PHE A 325 -16.18 10.78 -6.42
C PHE A 325 -17.54 11.10 -5.78
N TYR A 326 -18.39 10.10 -5.56
CA TYR A 326 -19.74 10.32 -5.02
C TYR A 326 -19.80 10.27 -3.49
N PHE A 327 -19.06 9.34 -2.86
CA PHE A 327 -19.10 9.11 -1.40
C PHE A 327 -17.87 9.64 -0.66
N HIS A 328 -17.12 10.57 -1.25
CA HIS A 328 -15.98 11.24 -0.62
C HIS A 328 -15.02 10.25 0.10
N ASN A 329 -14.47 9.28 -0.63
CA ASN A 329 -13.38 8.38 -0.18
C ASN A 329 -13.64 7.40 0.98
N HIS A 330 -14.76 7.45 1.70
CA HIS A 330 -14.91 6.68 2.95
C HIS A 330 -15.20 5.17 2.75
N THR A 331 -15.86 4.79 1.65
CA THR A 331 -16.33 3.41 1.39
C THR A 331 -15.49 2.66 0.34
N SER A 332 -14.51 3.32 -0.29
CA SER A 332 -13.79 2.77 -1.45
C SER A 332 -12.58 1.89 -1.10
N TRP A 333 -12.18 1.80 0.18
CA TRP A 333 -10.94 1.15 0.62
C TRP A 333 -10.82 -0.32 0.17
N THR A 334 -11.94 -1.06 0.15
CA THR A 334 -11.96 -2.46 -0.29
C THR A 334 -11.58 -2.61 -1.75
N LEU A 335 -12.24 -1.87 -2.64
CA LEU A 335 -11.95 -1.92 -4.07
C LEU A 335 -10.57 -1.32 -4.37
N GLN A 336 -10.16 -0.29 -3.63
CA GLN A 336 -8.81 0.25 -3.72
C GLN A 336 -7.76 -0.82 -3.41
N ASN A 337 -7.92 -1.59 -2.32
CA ASN A 337 -6.98 -2.65 -1.98
C ASN A 337 -6.90 -3.73 -3.07
N VAL A 338 -8.02 -4.09 -3.71
CA VAL A 338 -8.03 -5.02 -4.85
C VAL A 338 -7.23 -4.46 -6.03
N LEU A 339 -7.47 -3.20 -6.39
CA LEU A 339 -6.76 -2.51 -7.46
C LEU A 339 -5.26 -2.36 -7.17
N CYS A 340 -4.89 -1.97 -5.95
CA CYS A 340 -3.51 -1.89 -5.49
C CYS A 340 -2.83 -3.25 -5.51
N PHE A 341 -3.51 -4.31 -5.07
CA PHE A 341 -2.95 -5.66 -5.10
C PHE A 341 -2.63 -6.11 -6.52
N SER A 342 -3.58 -5.94 -7.45
CA SER A 342 -3.36 -6.24 -8.87
C SER A 342 -2.22 -5.42 -9.47
N LEU A 343 -2.11 -4.15 -9.08
CA LEU A 343 -1.01 -3.26 -9.48
C LEU A 343 0.36 -3.76 -8.99
N VAL A 344 0.50 -4.16 -7.71
CA VAL A 344 1.75 -4.74 -7.20
C VAL A 344 2.17 -5.98 -8.00
N LEU A 345 1.21 -6.87 -8.27
CA LEU A 345 1.48 -8.09 -9.04
C LEU A 345 1.94 -7.77 -10.46
N LEU A 346 1.29 -6.80 -11.13
CA LEU A 346 1.72 -6.35 -12.45
C LEU A 346 3.13 -5.77 -12.41
N ILE A 347 3.43 -4.91 -11.42
CA ILE A 347 4.76 -4.30 -11.28
C ILE A 347 5.85 -5.36 -11.15
N PHE A 348 5.65 -6.44 -10.39
CA PHE A 348 6.67 -7.50 -10.24
C PHE A 348 6.82 -8.35 -11.50
N LYS A 349 5.76 -8.40 -12.32
CA LYS A 349 5.79 -9.06 -13.63
C LYS A 349 6.57 -8.23 -14.65
N THR A 350 6.33 -6.91 -14.71
CA THR A 350 6.86 -6.03 -15.76
C THR A 350 8.21 -5.41 -15.41
N LEU A 351 8.40 -4.94 -14.18
CA LEU A 351 9.65 -4.32 -13.73
C LEU A 351 10.62 -5.38 -13.22
N GLN A 352 11.80 -5.43 -13.83
CA GLN A 352 12.87 -6.35 -13.45
C GLN A 352 14.12 -5.59 -13.01
N LEU A 353 14.65 -6.01 -11.87
CA LEU A 353 15.95 -5.57 -11.39
C LEU A 353 17.03 -6.47 -12.03
N PRO A 354 17.96 -5.91 -12.82
CA PRO A 354 18.90 -6.71 -13.60
C PRO A 354 19.95 -7.43 -12.76
N ASN A 355 20.36 -6.83 -11.64
CA ASN A 355 21.37 -7.35 -10.74
C ASN A 355 21.23 -6.76 -9.34
N LEU A 356 21.92 -7.41 -8.39
CA LEU A 356 22.06 -6.93 -7.02
C LEU A 356 22.67 -5.53 -6.94
N LYS A 357 23.56 -5.14 -7.87
CA LYS A 357 24.16 -3.80 -7.91
C LYS A 357 23.12 -2.71 -8.10
N VAL A 358 22.26 -2.82 -9.12
CA VAL A 358 21.18 -1.85 -9.37
C VAL A 358 20.21 -1.83 -8.20
N SER A 359 19.82 -3.00 -7.69
CA SER A 359 18.90 -3.09 -6.56
C SER A 359 19.46 -2.46 -5.29
N ALA A 360 20.75 -2.65 -4.99
CA ALA A 360 21.40 -2.05 -3.83
C ALA A 360 21.41 -0.52 -3.94
N ILE A 361 21.76 0.04 -5.10
CA ILE A 361 21.75 1.48 -5.33
C ILE A 361 20.33 2.03 -5.17
N LEU A 362 19.35 1.44 -5.85
CA LEU A 362 17.95 1.86 -5.82
C LEU A 362 17.38 1.84 -4.39
N LEU A 363 17.55 0.73 -3.66
CA LEU A 363 16.99 0.56 -2.31
C LEU A 363 17.66 1.44 -1.26
N VAL A 364 19.00 1.55 -1.30
CA VAL A 364 19.72 2.42 -0.36
C VAL A 364 19.36 3.89 -0.64
N SER A 365 19.26 4.29 -1.90
CA SER A 365 18.80 5.64 -2.23
C SER A 365 17.35 5.91 -1.84
N ALA A 366 16.44 4.95 -2.04
CA ALA A 366 15.05 5.08 -1.61
C ALA A 366 14.93 5.16 -0.07
N MET A 367 15.73 4.39 0.66
CA MET A 367 15.83 4.49 2.12
C MET A 367 16.29 5.87 2.58
N VAL A 368 17.35 6.42 1.97
CA VAL A 368 17.84 7.76 2.29
C VAL A 368 16.79 8.83 1.97
N TYR A 369 16.08 8.68 0.85
CA TYR A 369 14.97 9.56 0.46
C TYR A 369 13.85 9.55 1.51
N ASP A 370 13.41 8.37 1.95
CA ASP A 370 12.34 8.20 2.93
C ASP A 370 12.73 8.86 4.27
N VAL A 371 13.94 8.57 4.76
CA VAL A 371 14.49 9.19 5.98
C VAL A 371 14.59 10.72 5.84
N TRP A 372 14.99 11.23 4.68
CA TRP A 372 15.09 12.67 4.44
C TRP A 372 13.73 13.37 4.59
N TRP A 373 12.70 12.87 3.88
CA TRP A 373 11.38 13.50 3.85
C TRP A 373 10.58 13.32 5.13
N VAL A 374 10.82 12.23 5.87
CA VAL A 374 10.09 11.95 7.10
C VAL A 374 10.76 12.60 8.32
N PHE A 375 12.09 12.52 8.46
CA PHE A 375 12.78 12.99 9.67
C PHE A 375 13.63 14.25 9.49
N LEU A 376 14.38 14.38 8.39
CA LEU A 376 15.33 15.50 8.26
C LEU A 376 14.62 16.80 7.85
N GLN A 377 13.64 16.74 6.95
CA GLN A 377 12.93 17.94 6.48
C GLN A 377 12.22 18.73 7.59
N PRO A 378 11.48 18.12 8.54
CA PRO A 378 10.88 18.84 9.67
C PRO A 378 11.92 19.60 10.52
N ILE A 379 13.10 19.02 10.72
CA ILE A 379 14.18 19.61 11.52
C ILE A 379 14.79 20.82 10.80
N VAL A 380 14.94 20.74 9.48
CA VAL A 380 15.59 21.78 8.66
C VAL A 380 14.67 22.96 8.39
N VAL A 381 13.39 22.71 8.08
CA VAL A 381 12.45 23.74 7.61
C VAL A 381 11.58 24.29 8.75
N GLY A 382 11.45 23.57 9.87
CA GLY A 382 10.62 23.99 11.00
C GLY A 382 9.12 23.94 10.66
N GLY A 383 8.55 22.74 10.63
CA GLY A 383 7.14 22.51 10.31
C GLY A 383 6.78 21.02 10.23
N PRO A 384 5.50 20.68 9.93
CA PRO A 384 5.10 19.29 9.70
C PRO A 384 5.84 18.70 8.49
N SER A 385 6.05 17.38 8.49
CA SER A 385 6.69 16.71 7.36
C SER A 385 5.79 16.77 6.13
N VAL A 386 6.35 17.19 4.99
CA VAL A 386 5.62 17.27 3.70
C VAL A 386 4.98 15.93 3.36
N MET A 387 5.67 14.82 3.64
CA MET A 387 5.15 13.48 3.36
C MET A 387 3.86 13.16 4.13
N VAL A 388 3.72 13.59 5.38
CA VAL A 388 2.50 13.39 6.17
C VAL A 388 1.37 14.29 5.65
N GLU A 389 1.66 15.54 5.31
CA GLU A 389 0.66 16.47 4.77
C GLU A 389 0.12 16.00 3.41
N VAL A 390 1.02 15.52 2.54
CA VAL A 390 0.71 14.90 1.25
C VAL A 390 -0.08 13.59 1.42
N ALA A 391 0.31 12.72 2.36
CA ALA A 391 -0.36 11.43 2.58
C ALA A 391 -1.77 11.57 3.17
N THR A 392 -1.98 12.59 4.00
CA THR A 392 -3.27 12.89 4.64
C THR A 392 -4.19 13.77 3.79
N GLY A 393 -3.66 14.37 2.73
CA GLY A 393 -4.42 15.23 1.80
C GLY A 393 -4.55 16.69 2.25
N GLY A 394 -3.74 17.12 3.23
CA GLY A 394 -3.76 18.46 3.83
C GLY A 394 -5.15 18.87 4.34
N GLY A 395 -5.41 20.18 4.43
CA GLY A 395 -6.72 20.72 4.82
C GLY A 395 -7.89 20.40 3.86
N GLY A 396 -7.61 19.76 2.72
CA GLY A 396 -8.60 19.38 1.71
C GLY A 396 -9.18 17.96 1.87
N GLY A 397 -8.63 17.14 2.76
CA GLY A 397 -9.16 15.81 3.12
C GLY A 397 -9.11 14.74 2.02
N PHE A 398 -8.57 15.05 0.83
CA PHE A 398 -8.52 14.11 -0.29
C PHE A 398 -7.25 13.24 -0.21
N ARG A 399 -7.42 11.95 0.06
CA ARG A 399 -6.34 10.96 0.18
C ARG A 399 -6.02 10.33 -1.17
N LEU A 400 -4.73 10.13 -1.45
CA LEU A 400 -4.27 9.49 -2.68
C LEU A 400 -4.50 7.97 -2.67
N PRO A 401 -4.84 7.37 -3.83
CA PRO A 401 -5.19 5.95 -3.90
C PRO A 401 -3.99 4.99 -3.99
N ILE A 402 -2.77 5.47 -3.72
CA ILE A 402 -1.51 4.72 -3.92
C ILE A 402 -1.04 4.09 -2.61
N ALA A 403 -1.96 3.52 -1.84
CA ALA A 403 -1.69 2.86 -0.57
C ALA A 403 -2.73 1.78 -0.28
N PHE A 404 -2.30 0.71 0.40
CA PHE A 404 -3.24 -0.19 1.06
C PHE A 404 -3.81 0.51 2.27
N ALA A 405 -5.12 0.35 2.49
CA ALA A 405 -5.80 1.03 3.57
C ALA A 405 -6.84 0.12 4.23
N ILE A 406 -6.82 0.04 5.56
CA ILE A 406 -7.78 -0.78 6.33
C ILE A 406 -8.27 0.04 7.53
N PRO A 407 -9.58 0.07 7.81
CA PRO A 407 -10.11 0.72 9.01
C PRO A 407 -9.52 0.10 10.29
N ARG A 408 -9.02 0.92 11.22
CA ARG A 408 -8.53 0.46 12.54
C ARG A 408 -9.69 -0.04 13.39
N TYR A 409 -9.51 -1.23 13.98
CA TYR A 409 -10.55 -1.92 14.77
C TYR A 409 -10.51 -1.61 16.27
N SER A 410 -9.35 -1.20 16.81
CA SER A 410 -9.23 -0.81 18.22
C SER A 410 -9.96 0.48 18.56
N ALA A 411 -10.20 1.31 17.55
CA ALA A 411 -11.11 2.45 17.61
C ALA A 411 -12.58 1.98 17.56
N LEU A 412 -12.97 1.05 18.45
CA LEU A 412 -14.37 0.66 18.69
C LEU A 412 -15.08 1.82 19.44
N GLY A 413 -15.14 2.95 18.74
CA GLY A 413 -15.46 4.30 19.20
C GLY A 413 -15.40 5.23 17.98
N THR A 414 -16.46 5.13 17.18
CA THR A 414 -16.91 5.98 16.04
C THR A 414 -15.92 6.74 15.16
N ASN A 415 -14.70 6.22 14.92
CA ASN A 415 -13.78 6.72 13.89
C ASN A 415 -12.72 5.67 13.50
N PRO A 416 -12.86 4.90 12.41
CA PRO A 416 -11.76 4.12 11.90
C PRO A 416 -10.74 5.07 11.24
N SER A 417 -9.71 5.46 11.98
CA SER A 417 -8.46 5.88 11.34
C SER A 417 -8.04 4.73 10.41
N LEU A 418 -7.80 5.02 9.12
CA LEU A 418 -7.31 3.96 8.24
C LEU A 418 -5.85 3.76 8.56
N ALA A 419 -5.49 2.55 8.97
CA ALA A 419 -4.11 2.12 8.88
C ALA A 419 -3.76 2.12 7.39
N MET A 420 -2.66 2.78 7.04
CA MET A 420 -2.20 2.93 5.65
C MET A 420 -0.81 2.35 5.49
N LEU A 421 -0.57 1.71 4.35
CA LEU A 421 0.75 1.21 3.94
C LEU A 421 1.01 1.65 2.51
N GLY A 422 2.05 2.44 2.31
CA GLY A 422 2.42 2.99 0.99
C GLY A 422 2.77 1.88 0.00
N LEU A 423 2.33 2.03 -1.25
CA LEU A 423 2.64 1.04 -2.28
C LEU A 423 4.15 0.96 -2.56
N GLY A 424 4.86 2.09 -2.46
CA GLY A 424 6.32 2.16 -2.64
C GLY A 424 7.07 1.28 -1.64
N ASP A 425 6.61 1.25 -0.39
CA ASP A 425 7.23 0.46 0.69
C ASP A 425 7.05 -1.04 0.50
N VAL A 426 5.98 -1.45 -0.20
CA VAL A 426 5.75 -2.85 -0.58
C VAL A 426 6.53 -3.21 -1.84
N VAL A 427 6.46 -2.35 -2.86
CA VAL A 427 6.99 -2.64 -4.20
C VAL A 427 8.51 -2.66 -4.24
N LEU A 428 9.18 -1.64 -3.67
CA LEU A 428 10.63 -1.49 -3.80
C LEU A 428 11.41 -2.68 -3.21
N PRO A 429 11.28 -3.02 -1.91
CA PRO A 429 11.93 -4.21 -1.36
C PRO A 429 11.35 -5.51 -1.94
N GLY A 430 10.09 -5.54 -2.36
CA GLY A 430 9.50 -6.72 -2.98
C GLY A 430 10.05 -7.05 -4.38
N LEU A 431 10.48 -6.05 -5.15
CA LEU A 431 11.21 -6.28 -6.41
C LEU A 431 12.54 -7.03 -6.18
N LEU A 432 13.19 -6.82 -5.03
CA LEU A 432 14.38 -7.59 -4.64
C LEU A 432 14.04 -9.06 -4.34
N VAL A 433 12.90 -9.31 -3.69
CA VAL A 433 12.38 -10.66 -3.44
C VAL A 433 12.02 -11.35 -4.76
N ALA A 434 11.42 -10.63 -5.70
CA ALA A 434 11.11 -11.13 -7.03
C ALA A 434 12.39 -11.48 -7.82
N MET A 435 13.43 -10.64 -7.75
CA MET A 435 14.75 -10.92 -8.33
C MET A 435 15.36 -12.19 -7.73
N ALA A 436 15.33 -12.36 -6.41
CA ALA A 436 15.79 -13.57 -5.74
C ALA A 436 15.03 -14.82 -6.20
N ARG A 437 13.71 -14.71 -6.42
CA ARG A 437 12.91 -15.81 -6.95
C ARG A 437 13.30 -16.16 -8.39
N ARG A 438 13.52 -15.17 -9.25
CA ARG A 438 13.97 -15.38 -10.64
C ARG A 438 15.33 -16.05 -10.69
N TRP A 439 16.27 -15.63 -9.83
CA TRP A 439 17.56 -16.28 -9.64
C TRP A 439 17.41 -17.75 -9.24
N ASP A 440 16.57 -18.06 -8.25
CA ASP A 440 16.30 -19.44 -7.82
C ASP A 440 15.75 -20.31 -8.95
N VAL A 441 14.83 -19.77 -9.77
CA VAL A 441 14.29 -20.48 -10.94
C VAL A 441 15.36 -20.72 -12.00
N ALA A 442 16.21 -19.72 -12.27
CA ALA A 442 17.31 -19.85 -13.23
C ALA A 442 18.34 -20.89 -12.78
N ALA A 443 18.72 -20.88 -11.49
CA ALA A 443 19.63 -21.86 -10.92
C ALA A 443 19.07 -23.29 -10.97
N GLY A 444 17.77 -23.46 -10.70
CA GLY A 444 17.11 -24.78 -10.80
C GLY A 444 17.10 -25.35 -12.22
N LYS A 445 16.91 -24.51 -13.24
CA LYS A 445 16.98 -24.93 -14.64
C LYS A 445 18.38 -25.40 -15.05
N GLN A 446 19.41 -24.69 -14.60
CA GLN A 446 20.79 -25.07 -14.90
C GLN A 446 21.11 -26.45 -14.31
N GLU A 447 20.67 -26.70 -13.06
CA GLU A 447 20.86 -27.99 -12.41
C GLU A 447 20.12 -29.14 -13.15
N GLU A 448 18.94 -28.88 -13.72
CA GLU A 448 18.22 -29.86 -14.54
C GLU A 448 18.96 -30.17 -15.85
N ILE A 449 19.49 -29.16 -16.53
CA ILE A 449 20.30 -29.33 -17.75
C ILE A 449 21.56 -30.14 -17.45
N ASP A 450 22.31 -29.77 -16.41
CA ASP A 450 23.54 -30.46 -16.02
C ASP A 450 23.28 -31.95 -15.69
N ARG A 451 22.12 -32.27 -15.10
CA ARG A 451 21.72 -33.67 -14.83
C ARG A 451 21.41 -34.44 -16.11
N LEU A 452 20.71 -33.83 -17.06
CA LEU A 452 20.36 -34.46 -18.34
C LEU A 452 21.63 -34.79 -19.16
N ASP A 453 22.60 -33.87 -19.19
CA ASP A 453 23.87 -34.05 -19.90
C ASP A 453 24.72 -35.19 -19.29
N VAL A 454 24.67 -35.38 -17.96
CA VAL A 454 25.34 -36.50 -17.28
C VAL A 454 24.69 -37.84 -17.65
N THR A 455 23.35 -37.91 -17.73
CA THR A 455 22.66 -39.13 -18.16
C THR A 455 22.92 -39.49 -19.62
N GLU A 456 22.94 -38.51 -20.54
CA GLU A 456 23.28 -38.77 -21.95
C GLU A 456 24.74 -39.21 -22.11
N SER A 457 25.69 -38.56 -21.42
CA SER A 457 27.10 -38.95 -21.46
C SER A 457 27.33 -40.35 -20.89
N SER A 458 26.60 -40.72 -19.82
CA SER A 458 26.68 -42.07 -19.25
C SER A 458 26.07 -43.13 -20.17
N ALA A 459 24.99 -42.83 -20.90
CA ALA A 459 24.40 -43.74 -21.87
C ALA A 459 25.28 -43.91 -23.12
N ALA A 460 25.92 -42.83 -23.58
CA ALA A 460 26.88 -42.86 -24.69
C ALA A 460 28.14 -43.67 -24.34
N ASN A 461 28.68 -43.50 -23.13
CA ASN A 461 29.83 -44.25 -22.65
C ASN A 461 29.53 -45.74 -22.39
N ALA A 462 28.29 -46.09 -22.04
CA ALA A 462 27.86 -47.49 -21.89
C ALA A 462 27.67 -48.22 -23.24
N ALA A 463 27.47 -47.48 -24.34
CA ALA A 463 27.38 -48.04 -25.68
C ALA A 463 28.76 -48.20 -26.37
N ALA A 464 29.81 -47.56 -25.84
CA ALA A 464 31.15 -47.52 -26.41
C ALA A 464 32.13 -48.45 -25.66
N ASP A 465 31.80 -49.74 -25.57
CA ASP A 465 32.68 -50.75 -24.99
C ASP A 465 33.82 -51.13 -25.96
N ALA A 466 34.94 -50.41 -25.86
CA ALA A 466 36.30 -50.90 -26.16
C ALA A 466 37.31 -50.11 -25.30
N PRO A 467 38.33 -50.74 -24.68
CA PRO A 467 39.11 -50.11 -23.64
C PRO A 467 40.18 -49.21 -24.26
N THR A 468 40.10 -47.90 -24.02
CA THR A 468 41.29 -47.04 -24.10
C THR A 468 41.24 -46.03 -22.97
N THR A 469 42.14 -46.23 -22.02
CA THR A 469 42.46 -45.34 -20.91
C THR A 469 42.84 -43.95 -21.40
N THR A 470 41.93 -42.99 -21.27
CA THR A 470 42.27 -41.56 -21.20
C THR A 470 41.57 -40.96 -20.00
N ILE A 471 42.38 -40.64 -18.98
CA ILE A 471 41.96 -39.87 -17.81
C ILE A 471 41.74 -38.43 -18.29
N HIS A 472 40.49 -38.08 -18.63
CA HIS A 472 40.06 -36.69 -18.65
C HIS A 472 39.46 -36.37 -17.28
N SER A 473 40.20 -35.55 -16.55
CA SER A 473 39.83 -34.93 -15.28
C SER A 473 38.43 -34.32 -15.38
N SER A 474 37.46 -34.96 -14.74
CA SER A 474 36.20 -34.36 -14.35
C SER A 474 36.49 -33.24 -13.34
N THR A 475 36.65 -32.01 -13.84
CA THR A 475 36.51 -30.83 -12.99
C THR A 475 35.11 -30.88 -12.39
N THR A 476 35.05 -31.24 -11.11
CA THR A 476 33.90 -31.13 -10.23
C THR A 476 33.44 -29.67 -10.20
N THR A 477 32.52 -29.30 -11.09
CA THR A 477 31.69 -28.12 -10.92
C THR A 477 30.81 -28.37 -9.70
N SER A 478 31.09 -27.62 -8.64
CA SER A 478 30.31 -27.56 -7.40
C SER A 478 28.81 -27.57 -7.74
N ALA A 479 28.10 -28.63 -7.32
CA ALA A 479 26.65 -28.73 -7.44
C ALA A 479 26.00 -27.50 -6.82
N ARG A 480 25.58 -26.56 -7.68
CA ARG A 480 24.96 -25.30 -7.31
C ARG A 480 23.59 -25.62 -6.73
N ARG A 481 23.48 -25.67 -5.40
CA ARG A 481 22.26 -26.08 -4.69
C ARG A 481 21.15 -25.06 -4.98
N SER A 482 20.24 -25.37 -5.89
CA SER A 482 19.17 -24.47 -6.32
C SER A 482 18.15 -24.16 -5.21
N GLY A 483 17.59 -22.94 -5.22
CA GLY A 483 16.25 -22.70 -4.69
C GLY A 483 16.09 -22.19 -3.26
N PHE A 484 17.08 -21.53 -2.66
CA PHE A 484 17.02 -21.11 -1.24
C PHE A 484 17.26 -19.60 -1.00
N TYR A 485 16.97 -18.73 -1.97
CA TYR A 485 16.94 -17.28 -1.72
C TYR A 485 15.53 -16.76 -1.47
N PHE A 486 14.53 -17.26 -2.20
CA PHE A 486 13.16 -16.77 -2.15
C PHE A 486 12.53 -16.84 -0.76
N PHE A 487 12.51 -18.02 -0.13
CA PHE A 487 11.85 -18.18 1.17
C PHE A 487 12.51 -17.34 2.28
N PRO A 488 13.85 -17.34 2.44
CA PRO A 488 14.49 -16.46 3.40
C PRO A 488 14.26 -14.96 3.12
N MET A 489 14.15 -14.56 1.85
CA MET A 489 13.83 -13.18 1.47
C MET A 489 12.41 -12.77 1.86
N VAL A 490 11.42 -13.66 1.70
CA VAL A 490 10.05 -13.42 2.19
C VAL A 490 10.02 -13.29 3.71
N VAL A 491 10.78 -14.11 4.43
CA VAL A 491 10.92 -14.02 5.89
C VAL A 491 11.57 -12.69 6.29
N ALA A 492 12.65 -12.29 5.61
CA ALA A 492 13.33 -11.03 5.88
C ALA A 492 12.45 -9.80 5.61
N TYR A 493 11.68 -9.81 4.51
CA TYR A 493 10.68 -8.79 4.23
C TYR A 493 9.61 -8.73 5.33
N SER A 494 9.10 -9.90 5.74
CA SER A 494 8.09 -10.01 6.79
C SER A 494 8.61 -9.44 8.12
N PHE A 495 9.85 -9.80 8.49
CA PHE A 495 10.49 -9.30 9.71
C PHE A 495 10.72 -7.78 9.68
N GLY A 496 11.18 -7.24 8.54
CA GLY A 496 11.32 -5.80 8.37
C GLY A 496 9.99 -5.06 8.51
N LEU A 497 8.91 -5.60 7.91
CA LEU A 497 7.57 -5.00 7.99
C LEU A 497 7.00 -5.07 9.42
N LEU A 498 7.19 -6.18 10.14
CA LEU A 498 6.81 -6.26 11.57
C LEU A 498 7.57 -5.23 12.40
N THR A 499 8.86 -5.03 12.10
CA THR A 499 9.68 -4.05 12.82
C THR A 499 9.17 -2.64 12.58
N THR A 500 8.73 -2.31 11.36
CA THR A 500 8.07 -1.02 11.06
C THR A 500 6.80 -0.84 11.89
N PHE A 501 5.92 -1.85 11.95
CA PHE A 501 4.69 -1.75 12.75
C PHE A 501 4.99 -1.68 14.26
N ALA A 502 5.97 -2.43 14.75
CA ALA A 502 6.41 -2.32 16.14
C ALA A 502 6.97 -0.92 16.46
N ALA A 503 7.79 -0.35 15.56
CA ALA A 503 8.32 1.00 15.74
C ALA A 503 7.19 2.06 15.80
N LEU A 504 6.16 1.90 14.96
CA LEU A 504 4.95 2.73 15.01
C LEU A 504 4.18 2.55 16.33
N ALA A 505 3.96 1.30 16.76
CA ALA A 505 3.20 0.98 17.98
C ALA A 505 3.89 1.45 19.26
N PHE A 506 5.23 1.44 19.30
CA PHE A 506 6.02 1.89 20.46
C PHE A 506 6.45 3.35 20.36
N GLY A 507 6.09 4.08 19.30
CA GLY A 507 6.45 5.49 19.12
C GLY A 507 7.97 5.72 19.05
N TRP A 508 8.72 4.76 18.51
CA TRP A 508 10.18 4.81 18.50
C TRP A 508 10.64 5.94 17.56
N GLY A 509 11.04 7.09 18.11
CA GLY A 509 11.44 8.26 17.33
C GLY A 509 10.42 9.41 17.31
N GLY A 510 9.35 9.34 18.10
CA GLY A 510 8.36 10.41 18.30
C GLY A 510 7.01 10.16 17.62
N ASP A 511 6.07 11.11 17.78
CA ASP A 511 4.67 11.05 17.28
C ASP A 511 4.53 11.27 15.75
N GLN A 512 5.63 11.20 15.00
CA GLN A 512 5.64 11.40 13.55
C GLN A 512 5.57 10.05 12.81
N GLY A 513 5.12 10.08 11.55
CA GLY A 513 5.13 8.89 10.69
C GLY A 513 6.52 8.24 10.64
N GLN A 514 6.57 6.90 10.57
CA GLN A 514 7.84 6.16 10.54
C GLN A 514 8.25 5.86 9.09
N PRO A 515 9.52 6.08 8.70
CA PRO A 515 10.00 5.72 7.37
C PRO A 515 10.10 4.19 7.26
N ALA A 516 9.18 3.56 6.52
CA ALA A 516 9.09 2.11 6.44
C ALA A 516 10.33 1.47 5.80
N LEU A 517 10.97 2.16 4.85
CA LEU A 517 12.14 1.64 4.15
C LEU A 517 13.38 1.54 5.06
N LEU A 518 13.42 2.32 6.14
CA LEU A 518 14.50 2.27 7.13
C LEU A 518 14.65 0.87 7.74
N TYR A 519 13.54 0.15 7.93
CA TYR A 519 13.54 -1.19 8.50
C TYR A 519 13.54 -2.28 7.41
N LEU A 520 12.81 -2.06 6.32
CA LEU A 520 12.67 -3.04 5.24
C LEU A 520 13.96 -3.27 4.43
N VAL A 521 14.68 -2.19 4.09
CA VAL A 521 15.88 -2.27 3.25
C VAL A 521 17.02 -3.04 3.92
N PRO A 522 17.45 -2.76 5.16
CA PRO A 522 18.52 -3.53 5.80
C PRO A 522 18.15 -4.99 6.01
N CYS A 523 16.88 -5.29 6.32
CA CYS A 523 16.42 -6.67 6.47
C CYS A 523 16.49 -7.45 5.15
N THR A 524 15.94 -6.89 4.07
CA THR A 524 15.87 -7.59 2.77
C THR A 524 17.21 -7.60 2.02
N LEU A 525 17.85 -6.45 1.85
CA LEU A 525 19.14 -6.35 1.17
C LEU A 525 20.25 -7.03 1.97
N GLY A 526 20.25 -6.83 3.29
CA GLY A 526 21.20 -7.49 4.19
C GLY A 526 21.08 -9.01 4.15
N MET A 527 19.85 -9.55 4.13
CA MET A 527 19.63 -11.00 4.03
C MET A 527 20.15 -11.57 2.69
N LEU A 528 19.88 -10.90 1.57
CA LEU A 528 20.36 -11.36 0.27
C LEU A 528 21.89 -11.34 0.19
N CYS A 529 22.52 -10.27 0.67
CA CYS A 529 23.97 -10.15 0.73
C CYS A 529 24.60 -11.21 1.65
N LEU A 530 24.00 -11.44 2.82
CA LEU A 530 24.45 -12.46 3.78
C LEU A 530 24.40 -13.86 3.17
N LEU A 531 23.27 -14.24 2.56
CA LEU A 531 23.13 -15.54 1.89
C LEU A 531 24.10 -15.67 0.72
N GLY A 532 24.23 -14.63 -0.11
CA GLY A 532 25.17 -14.61 -1.23
C GLY A 532 26.62 -14.75 -0.76
N TRP A 533 26.97 -14.15 0.38
CA TRP A 533 28.31 -14.26 0.97
C TRP A 533 28.58 -15.66 1.54
N ILE A 534 27.65 -16.20 2.35
CA ILE A 534 27.76 -17.55 2.93
C ILE A 534 27.91 -18.61 1.83
N ARG A 535 27.25 -18.42 0.69
CA ARG A 535 27.30 -19.34 -0.45
C ARG A 535 28.42 -19.08 -1.45
N GLY A 536 29.17 -17.98 -1.30
CA GLY A 536 30.18 -17.56 -2.28
C GLY A 536 29.62 -17.12 -3.64
N GLU A 537 28.31 -16.88 -3.74
CA GLU A 537 27.62 -16.48 -4.98
C GLU A 537 27.41 -14.96 -5.10
N LEU A 538 27.91 -14.18 -4.12
CA LEU A 538 27.69 -12.73 -4.08
C LEU A 538 28.18 -12.02 -5.35
N SER A 539 29.36 -12.40 -5.86
CA SER A 539 29.89 -11.84 -7.11
C SER A 539 29.00 -12.15 -8.31
N ALA A 540 28.42 -13.34 -8.34
CA ALA A 540 27.51 -13.77 -9.40
C ALA A 540 26.17 -13.03 -9.34
N LEU A 541 25.63 -12.80 -8.15
CA LEU A 541 24.44 -11.95 -7.93
C LEU A 541 24.70 -10.48 -8.30
N TRP A 542 25.92 -9.99 -8.04
CA TRP A 542 26.32 -8.60 -8.30
C TRP A 542 26.41 -8.27 -9.79
N HIS A 543 26.89 -9.22 -10.60
CA HIS A 543 27.08 -9.05 -12.04
C HIS A 543 26.03 -9.77 -12.90
N TRP A 544 24.96 -10.28 -12.28
CA TRP A 544 23.90 -10.97 -13.01
C TRP A 544 23.28 -10.08 -14.09
N GLN A 545 22.90 -10.68 -15.22
CA GLN A 545 22.10 -10.02 -16.24
C GLN A 545 21.05 -11.01 -16.74
N GLU A 546 19.78 -10.70 -16.50
CA GLU A 546 18.66 -11.59 -16.87
C GLU A 546 18.45 -11.73 -18.41
N LYS A 547 19.11 -10.91 -19.24
CA LYS A 547 18.68 -10.66 -20.64
C LYS A 547 19.62 -11.04 -21.81
N GLU A 548 20.81 -11.58 -21.62
CA GLU A 548 21.65 -11.98 -22.78
C GLU A 548 21.61 -13.50 -23.08
N ASP A 549 21.46 -14.36 -22.08
CA ASP A 549 21.61 -15.82 -22.28
C ASP A 549 20.42 -16.51 -22.97
N GLN A 550 19.22 -15.90 -22.97
CA GLN A 550 18.04 -16.52 -23.61
C GLN A 550 18.02 -16.33 -25.14
N GLY A 551 18.71 -15.32 -25.67
CA GLY A 551 18.80 -15.06 -27.11
C GLY A 551 19.89 -15.89 -27.79
N GLU A 552 21.12 -15.84 -27.25
CA GLU A 552 22.28 -16.53 -27.84
C GLU A 552 22.20 -18.05 -27.68
N GLY A 553 21.70 -18.55 -26.54
CA GLY A 553 21.48 -19.99 -26.34
C GLY A 553 20.40 -20.57 -27.27
N ARG A 554 19.38 -19.76 -27.62
CA ARG A 554 18.34 -20.13 -28.61
C ARG A 554 18.89 -20.19 -30.02
N GLU A 555 19.73 -19.23 -30.40
CA GLU A 555 20.33 -19.18 -31.74
C GLU A 555 21.37 -20.30 -31.93
N ALA A 556 22.17 -20.57 -30.90
CA ALA A 556 23.12 -21.68 -30.87
C ALA A 556 22.42 -23.05 -30.91
N ARG A 557 21.37 -23.28 -30.10
CA ARG A 557 20.57 -24.54 -30.15
C ARG A 557 19.80 -24.68 -31.46
N ARG A 558 19.30 -23.57 -32.04
CA ARG A 558 18.62 -23.58 -33.34
C ARG A 558 19.61 -23.95 -34.45
N ASN A 559 20.82 -23.41 -34.43
CA ASN A 559 21.86 -23.77 -35.39
C ASN A 559 22.34 -25.21 -35.23
N ARG A 560 22.49 -25.72 -33.99
CA ARG A 560 22.84 -27.13 -33.74
C ARG A 560 21.80 -28.10 -34.30
N ARG A 561 20.50 -27.85 -33.99
CA ARG A 561 19.39 -28.67 -34.52
C ARG A 561 19.20 -28.56 -36.03
N ARG A 562 19.67 -27.48 -36.65
CA ARG A 562 19.65 -27.30 -38.11
C ARG A 562 20.77 -28.08 -38.78
N GLY A 563 21.97 -28.08 -38.19
CA GLY A 563 23.10 -28.93 -38.61
C GLY A 563 22.77 -30.42 -38.53
N ASP A 564 22.24 -30.89 -37.39
CA ASP A 564 21.89 -32.30 -37.21
C ASP A 564 20.80 -32.79 -38.18
N ARG A 565 19.95 -31.89 -38.71
CA ARG A 565 18.92 -32.23 -39.71
C ARG A 565 19.50 -32.34 -41.12
N GLU A 566 20.45 -31.48 -41.46
CA GLU A 566 21.11 -31.47 -42.77
C GLU A 566 22.05 -32.69 -42.92
N ASP A 567 22.67 -33.14 -41.82
CA ASP A 567 23.53 -34.33 -41.81
C ASP A 567 22.74 -35.64 -41.97
N VAL A 568 21.48 -35.68 -41.51
CA VAL A 568 20.59 -36.85 -41.65
C VAL A 568 19.99 -36.95 -43.06
N GLU A 569 19.71 -35.82 -43.73
CA GLU A 569 19.19 -35.82 -45.10
C GLU A 569 20.23 -36.21 -46.15
N GLN A 570 21.52 -36.01 -45.90
CA GLN A 570 22.60 -36.38 -46.84
C GLN A 570 23.03 -37.86 -46.75
N GLY A 571 22.58 -38.60 -45.73
CA GLY A 571 22.99 -39.99 -45.49
C GLY A 571 22.03 -41.10 -45.97
N ALA A 572 20.88 -40.77 -46.56
CA ALA A 572 19.88 -41.78 -46.93
C ALA A 572 20.15 -42.40 -48.33
N PRO A 573 20.31 -43.74 -48.46
CA PRO A 573 20.53 -44.38 -49.76
C PRO A 573 19.24 -44.47 -50.59
N LEU A 574 19.31 -44.00 -51.84
CA LEU A 574 18.25 -44.07 -52.86
C LEU A 574 17.87 -45.52 -53.19
N LEU A 575 16.69 -45.96 -52.72
CA LEU A 575 16.03 -47.18 -53.20
C LEU A 575 15.08 -46.85 -54.36
N SER A 576 15.48 -47.24 -55.57
CA SER A 576 14.67 -47.20 -56.78
C SER A 576 13.66 -48.35 -56.80
N HIS A 577 12.38 -48.06 -57.05
CA HIS A 577 11.44 -49.05 -57.59
C HIS A 577 10.58 -48.47 -58.72
N PRO A 578 10.20 -49.30 -59.72
CA PRO A 578 9.77 -48.84 -61.03
C PRO A 578 8.26 -48.65 -61.15
N VAL A 579 7.91 -47.83 -62.14
CA VAL A 579 6.58 -47.55 -62.67
C VAL A 579 5.93 -48.83 -63.22
N ALA A 580 4.66 -49.06 -62.88
CA ALA A 580 3.75 -49.87 -63.68
C ALA A 580 2.43 -49.10 -63.87
N VAL A 581 2.13 -48.86 -65.14
CA VAL A 581 0.90 -48.28 -65.68
C VAL A 581 -0.19 -49.33 -65.71
N THR A 582 -1.38 -48.99 -65.21
CA THR A 582 -2.69 -49.14 -65.88
C THR A 582 -3.71 -48.29 -65.17
#